data_AF-D2QEH4-F1
#
_entry.id   AF-D2QEH4-F1
#
_cell.length_a   1.000
_cell.length_b   1.000
_cell.length_c   1.000
_cell.angle_alpha   90.00
_cell.angle_beta   90.00
_cell.angle_gamma   90.00
#
_symmetry.space_group_name_H-M   'P 1'
#
loop_
_entity.id
_entity.type
_entity.pdbx_description
1 polymer ?
#
loop_
_entity_poly.entity_id
_entity_poly.type
_entity_poly.pdbx_seq_one_letter_code
_entity_poly.pdbx_strand_id
1 'polypeptide(L)'
;MTAGSFFMRPFDMLRIGQPGRERPSQIFLSWIRHTHSMPIPQPTYYGYYWYCEQLMTNTFSYPVVFASGNGGQYIMIIDALDLVVVFTGSNYGS
;
A
#
# COMPACT_ATOMS: atom_id res chain seq x y z
N MET A 1 4.68 -14.90 16.30
CA MET A 1 3.96 -13.72 15.80
C MET A 1 5.01 -12.81 15.14
N THR A 2 4.94 -12.57 13.82
CA THR A 2 5.94 -11.76 13.08
C THR A 2 5.49 -10.33 12.80
N ALA A 3 4.29 -9.94 13.24
CA ALA A 3 3.71 -8.62 13.01
C ALA A 3 4.13 -7.61 14.09
N GLY A 4 4.56 -6.42 13.69
CA GLY A 4 4.71 -5.25 14.60
C GLY A 4 6.13 -4.90 15.07
N SER A 5 7.12 -5.78 14.86
CA SER A 5 8.50 -5.58 15.38
C SER A 5 9.54 -5.28 14.30
N PHE A 6 9.10 -4.98 13.08
CA PHE A 6 10.00 -4.73 11.96
C PHE A 6 10.55 -3.30 12.01
N PHE A 7 11.88 -3.16 12.05
CA PHE A 7 12.56 -1.87 12.04
C PHE A 7 13.30 -1.66 10.73
N MET A 8 13.03 -0.55 10.05
CA MET A 8 13.65 -0.19 8.79
C MET A 8 13.73 1.33 8.70
N ARG A 9 14.79 1.86 8.07
CA ARG A 9 14.86 3.30 7.80
C ARG A 9 13.78 3.66 6.77
N PRO A 10 13.12 4.83 6.88
CA PRO A 10 12.11 5.25 5.89
C PRO A 10 12.62 5.19 4.45
N PHE A 11 13.90 5.54 4.24
CA PHE A 11 14.55 5.47 2.93
C PHE A 11 14.67 4.04 2.39
N ASP A 12 14.93 3.05 3.25
CA ASP A 12 14.98 1.65 2.83
C ASP A 12 13.56 1.11 2.58
N MET A 13 12.54 1.61 3.28
CA MET A 13 11.14 1.29 3.00
C MET A 13 10.70 1.80 1.63
N LEU A 14 11.15 3.00 1.22
CA LEU A 14 10.86 3.54 -0.12
C LEU A 14 11.34 2.59 -1.23
N ARG A 15 12.46 1.88 -1.03
CA ARG A 15 13.01 0.94 -2.01
C ARG A 15 12.10 -0.26 -2.28
N ILE A 16 11.16 -0.57 -1.37
CA ILE A 16 10.18 -1.65 -1.57
C ILE A 16 9.23 -1.33 -2.74
N GLY A 17 8.94 -0.05 -2.99
CA GLY A 17 8.03 0.40 -4.05
C GLY A 17 8.69 0.96 -5.31
N GLN A 18 10.03 1.09 -5.38
CA GLN A 18 10.70 1.80 -6.49
C GLN A 18 10.61 1.08 -7.86
N PRO A 19 10.54 1.82 -8.99
CA PRO A 19 10.65 1.27 -10.34
C PRO A 19 11.98 0.53 -10.59
N GLY A 20 11.95 -0.57 -11.34
CA GLY A 20 13.15 -1.29 -11.81
C GLY A 20 13.53 -2.54 -11.02
N ARG A 21 12.82 -2.83 -9.93
CA ARG A 21 12.83 -4.14 -9.24
C ARG A 21 11.44 -4.76 -9.38
N GLU A 22 11.30 -6.08 -9.29
CA GLU A 22 9.97 -6.72 -9.26
C GLU A 22 9.16 -6.11 -8.11
N ARG A 23 8.26 -5.17 -8.44
CA ARG A 23 7.51 -4.47 -7.40
C ARG A 23 6.56 -5.48 -6.78
N PRO A 24 6.50 -5.56 -5.44
CA PRO A 24 5.37 -6.19 -4.79
C PRO A 24 4.07 -5.59 -5.33
N SER A 25 4.04 -4.28 -5.62
CA SER A 25 2.88 -3.61 -6.22
C SER A 25 2.55 -4.07 -7.64
N GLN A 26 3.48 -4.40 -8.53
CA GLN A 26 3.12 -4.81 -9.90
C GLN A 26 2.54 -6.22 -9.93
N ILE A 27 3.11 -7.14 -9.15
CA ILE A 27 2.57 -8.50 -8.97
C ILE A 27 1.24 -8.42 -8.22
N PHE A 28 1.16 -7.60 -7.17
CA PHE A 28 -0.08 -7.42 -6.41
C PHE A 28 -1.16 -6.70 -7.21
N LEU A 29 -0.84 -5.67 -7.98
CA LEU A 29 -1.77 -4.96 -8.87
C LEU A 29 -2.20 -5.83 -10.05
N SER A 30 -1.31 -6.67 -10.60
CA SER A 30 -1.73 -7.66 -11.60
C SER A 30 -2.66 -8.71 -11.02
N TRP A 31 -2.45 -9.12 -9.76
CA TRP A 31 -3.35 -10.00 -9.01
C TRP A 31 -4.68 -9.32 -8.67
N ILE A 32 -4.68 -8.09 -8.17
CA ILE A 32 -5.91 -7.30 -7.93
C ILE A 32 -6.69 -7.16 -9.23
N ARG A 33 -6.01 -6.78 -10.33
CA ARG A 33 -6.59 -6.74 -11.68
C ARG A 33 -7.17 -8.10 -12.11
N HIS A 34 -6.59 -9.21 -11.67
CA HIS A 34 -7.11 -10.56 -11.91
C HIS A 34 -8.29 -10.94 -10.99
N THR A 35 -8.34 -10.43 -9.76
CA THR A 35 -9.42 -10.68 -8.78
C THR A 35 -10.59 -9.71 -8.90
N HIS A 36 -10.64 -8.88 -9.94
CA HIS A 36 -11.76 -8.01 -10.36
C HIS A 36 -13.10 -8.75 -10.67
N SER A 37 -13.23 -10.01 -10.29
CA SER A 37 -14.38 -10.88 -10.56
C SER A 37 -15.23 -11.18 -9.31
N MET A 38 -15.12 -10.38 -8.25
CA MET A 38 -15.96 -10.54 -7.04
C MET A 38 -17.14 -9.55 -7.11
N PRO A 39 -18.41 -10.01 -7.03
CA PRO A 39 -19.59 -9.17 -7.30
C PRO A 39 -19.93 -8.15 -6.22
N ILE A 40 -19.09 -7.97 -5.20
CA ILE A 40 -19.41 -7.17 -4.00
C ILE A 40 -18.44 -6.00 -3.93
N PRO A 41 -18.90 -4.75 -4.10
CA PRO A 41 -18.07 -3.57 -3.96
C PRO A 41 -17.69 -3.41 -2.48
N GLN A 42 -16.43 -3.74 -2.16
CA GLN A 42 -15.81 -3.42 -0.87
C GLN A 42 -14.93 -2.18 -1.12
N PRO A 43 -15.02 -1.12 -0.28
CA PRO A 43 -14.21 0.09 -0.49
C PRO A 43 -12.71 -0.16 -0.37
N THR A 44 -12.30 -1.15 0.45
CA THR A 44 -10.90 -1.52 0.68
C THR A 44 -10.75 -3.04 0.60
N TYR A 45 -9.82 -3.52 -0.22
CA TYR A 45 -9.45 -4.94 -0.34
C TYR A 45 -8.22 -5.21 0.51
N TYR A 46 -8.17 -6.37 1.17
CA TYR A 46 -6.99 -6.79 1.95
C TYR A 46 -6.53 -8.18 1.54
N GLY A 47 -5.22 -8.34 1.31
CA GLY A 47 -4.62 -9.62 0.94
C GLY A 47 -3.09 -9.57 1.05
N TYR A 48 -2.47 -10.67 1.45
CA TYR A 48 -1.01 -10.80 1.59
C TYR A 48 -0.34 -9.67 2.41
N TYR A 49 -1.01 -9.19 3.46
CA TYR A 49 -0.56 -8.08 4.32
C TYR A 49 -0.62 -6.67 3.68
N TRP A 50 -1.26 -6.54 2.52
CA TRP A 50 -1.49 -5.26 1.84
C TRP A 50 -2.97 -4.93 1.72
N TYR A 51 -3.27 -3.64 1.80
CA TYR A 51 -4.56 -3.04 1.50
C TYR A 51 -4.55 -2.46 0.08
N CYS A 52 -5.70 -2.45 -0.58
CA CYS A 52 -5.91 -1.80 -1.86
C CYS A 52 -7.23 -1.04 -1.87
N GLU A 53 -7.19 0.22 -2.28
CA GLU A 53 -8.35 1.12 -2.27
C GLU A 53 -8.26 2.10 -3.45
N GLN A 54 -9.38 2.71 -3.82
CA GLN A 54 -9.39 3.85 -4.73
C GLN A 54 -9.22 5.14 -3.91
N LEU A 55 -8.06 5.79 -4.02
CA LEU A 55 -7.91 7.16 -3.54
C LEU A 55 -8.69 8.09 -4.45
N MET A 56 -9.86 8.53 -3.96
CA MET A 56 -10.73 9.45 -4.67
C MET A 56 -10.63 10.84 -4.06
N THR A 57 -10.38 11.83 -4.91
CA THR A 57 -10.56 13.25 -4.62
C THR A 57 -11.48 13.85 -5.68
N ASN A 58 -11.90 15.10 -5.52
CA ASN A 58 -12.72 15.79 -6.53
C ASN A 58 -12.04 15.88 -7.92
N THR A 59 -10.72 15.71 -7.99
CA THR A 59 -9.94 15.94 -9.21
C THR A 59 -9.29 14.67 -9.76
N PHE A 60 -9.07 13.65 -8.93
CA PHE A 60 -8.42 12.42 -9.37
C PHE A 60 -8.94 11.18 -8.61
N SER A 61 -8.91 10.05 -9.29
CA SER A 61 -9.17 8.73 -8.72
C SER A 61 -8.04 7.79 -9.14
N TYR A 62 -7.26 7.32 -8.17
CA TYR A 62 -6.17 6.38 -8.44
C TYR A 62 -6.21 5.19 -7.48
N PRO A 63 -5.95 3.96 -7.96
CA PRO A 63 -5.76 2.84 -7.06
C PRO A 63 -4.48 3.05 -6.24
N VAL A 64 -4.61 2.89 -4.92
CA VAL A 64 -3.51 2.86 -3.97
C VAL A 64 -3.36 1.46 -3.41
N VAL A 65 -2.12 1.02 -3.32
CA VAL A 65 -1.74 -0.18 -2.57
C VAL A 65 -0.98 0.29 -1.35
N PHE A 66 -1.40 -0.11 -0.15
CA PHE A 66 -0.75 0.35 1.07
C PHE A 66 -0.69 -0.69 2.18
N ALA A 67 0.27 -0.55 3.08
CA ALA A 67 0.29 -1.25 4.36
C ALA A 67 0.30 -0.23 5.49
N SER A 68 -0.43 -0.53 6.55
CA SER A 68 -0.59 0.33 7.72
C SER A 68 -0.11 -0.38 8.98
N GLY A 69 0.50 0.37 9.89
CA GLY A 69 0.88 -0.09 11.22
C GLY A 69 0.53 0.97 12.27
N ASN A 70 0.26 0.49 13.50
CA ASN A 70 0.01 1.35 14.65
C ASN A 70 1.18 2.33 14.86
N GLY A 71 0.88 3.55 15.31
CA GLY A 71 1.87 4.62 15.43
C GLY A 71 1.88 5.61 14.26
N GLY A 72 0.99 5.43 13.27
CA GLY A 72 0.99 6.23 12.04
C GLY A 72 2.01 5.75 11.01
N GLN A 73 2.27 4.43 10.99
CA GLN A 73 3.19 3.81 10.04
C GLN A 73 2.43 3.52 8.75
N TYR A 74 2.87 4.05 7.62
CA TYR A 74 2.29 3.74 6.33
C TYR A 74 3.36 3.57 5.26
N ILE A 75 3.13 2.65 4.34
CA ILE A 75 3.78 2.63 3.02
C ILE A 75 2.67 2.57 1.99
N MET A 76 2.65 3.52 1.06
CA MET A 76 1.66 3.63 -0.01
C MET A 76 2.36 3.64 -1.36
N ILE A 77 1.78 2.95 -2.32
CA ILE A 77 2.29 2.83 -3.68
C ILE A 77 1.15 3.20 -4.63
N ILE A 78 1.39 4.21 -5.46
CA ILE A 78 0.46 4.72 -6.46
C ILE A 78 1.15 4.61 -7.82
N ASP A 79 0.95 3.47 -8.48
CA ASP A 79 1.63 3.13 -9.73
C ASP A 79 1.29 4.12 -10.87
N ALA A 80 0.05 4.64 -10.89
CA ALA A 80 -0.38 5.61 -11.90
C ALA A 80 0.39 6.94 -11.86
N LEU A 81 1.02 7.25 -10.72
CA LEU A 81 1.80 8.47 -10.51
C LEU A 81 3.31 8.19 -10.37
N ASP A 82 3.73 6.93 -10.53
CA ASP A 82 5.08 6.46 -10.20
C ASP A 82 5.54 6.89 -8.79
N LEU A 83 4.62 6.86 -7.83
CA LEU A 83 4.80 7.47 -6.51
C LEU A 83 4.81 6.41 -5.40
N VAL A 84 5.79 6.53 -4.50
CA VAL A 84 5.85 5.78 -3.24
C VAL A 84 5.91 6.78 -2.09
N VAL A 85 5.01 6.62 -1.12
CA VAL A 85 4.93 7.48 0.06
C VAL A 85 5.13 6.62 1.29
N VAL A 86 6.02 7.05 2.19
CA VAL A 86 6.26 6.39 3.47
C VAL A 86 6.03 7.39 4.59
N PHE A 87 5.17 7.02 5.53
CA PHE A 87 5.01 7.72 6.80
C PHE A 87 5.58 6.84 7.90
N THR A 88 6.45 7.44 8.71
CA THR A 88 6.90 6.83 9.96
C THR A 88 6.60 7.78 11.11
N GLY A 89 5.70 7.38 12.00
CA GLY A 89 5.35 8.08 13.23
C GLY A 89 5.58 7.20 14.46
N SER A 90 5.28 7.78 15.63
CA SER A 90 5.29 7.08 16.92
C SER A 90 4.06 7.43 17.75
N ASN A 91 2.95 7.76 17.08
CA ASN A 91 1.71 8.15 17.73
C ASN A 91 0.85 6.92 18.02
N TYR A 92 1.23 6.15 19.05
CA TYR A 92 0.59 4.89 19.39
C TYR A 92 -0.69 5.11 20.19
N GLY A 93 -1.78 4.43 19.82
CA GLY A 93 -3.02 4.41 20.62
C GLY A 93 -3.89 5.67 20.55
N SER A 94 -3.79 6.43 19.46
CA SER A 94 -4.68 7.55 19.13
C SER A 94 -5.74 7.16 18.12
#